data_AF-A0AAV7UHE4-F1
#
_entry.id   AF-A0AAV7UHE4-F1
#
_cell.length_a   1.000
_cell.length_b   1.000
_cell.length_c   1.000
_cell.angle_alpha   90.00
_cell.angle_beta   90.00
_cell.angle_gamma   90.00
#
_symmetry.space_group_name_H-M   'P 1'
#
loop_
_entity.id
_entity.type
_entity.pdbx_description
1 polymer ?
#
loop_
_entity_poly.entity_id
_entity_poly.type
_entity_poly.pdbx_seq_one_letter_code
_entity_poly.pdbx_strand_id
1 'polypeptide(L)'
;MEEACECSRRPLDGSLDEEKQKEMSHRYLSLMCQLQKLGYNRDVHPIFSEFLINAYGILKQRDLRGNPIYSNQVSLRKMVINIMPAKFLRDTLLLLNCLCELSREDGKPLFAW
;
A
#
# COMPACT_ATOMS: atom_id res chain seq x y z
N MET A 1 48.70 -0.72 9.67
CA MET A 1 47.46 -1.23 9.04
C MET A 1 46.45 -1.29 10.16
N GLU A 2 45.78 -0.17 10.38
CA GLU A 2 44.95 0.07 11.55
C GLU A 2 43.98 1.17 11.11
N GLU A 3 42.69 0.89 11.14
CA GLU A 3 41.60 1.80 11.49
C GLU A 3 40.33 0.95 11.59
N ALA A 4 39.92 0.70 12.83
CA ALA A 4 38.69 0.00 13.16
C ALA A 4 37.49 0.90 12.84
N CYS A 5 36.51 0.35 12.13
CA CYS A 5 35.23 1.02 11.91
C CYS A 5 34.42 1.00 13.23
N GLU A 6 34.59 2.06 14.02
CA GLU A 6 33.81 2.31 15.23
C GLU A 6 32.49 3.00 14.86
N CYS A 7 31.52 2.22 14.41
CA CYS A 7 30.13 2.66 14.35
C CYS A 7 29.41 2.09 15.58
N SER A 8 29.38 2.89 16.64
CA SER A 8 28.43 2.90 17.77
C SER A 8 27.55 1.64 17.89
N ARG A 9 28.10 0.59 18.51
CA ARG A 9 27.32 -0.50 19.09
C ARG A 9 26.58 0.05 20.30
N ARG A 10 25.38 0.60 20.10
CA ARG A 10 24.43 0.79 21.20
C ARG A 10 24.14 -0.60 21.79
N PRO A 11 24.06 -0.75 23.12
CA PRO A 11 23.78 -2.05 23.73
C PRO A 11 22.42 -2.53 23.21
N LEU A 12 22.46 -3.63 22.45
CA LEU A 12 21.29 -4.30 21.92
C LEU A 12 20.62 -5.02 23.08
N ASP A 13 19.66 -4.35 23.70
CA ASP A 13 18.62 -5.03 24.45
C ASP A 13 17.74 -5.78 23.43
N GLY A 14 18.15 -6.99 23.06
CA GLY A 14 17.47 -7.83 22.06
C GLY A 14 16.02 -8.16 22.41
N SER A 15 15.60 -7.92 23.66
CA SER A 15 14.22 -8.12 24.11
C SER A 15 13.23 -7.13 23.49
N LEU A 16 13.64 -5.87 23.26
CA LEU A 16 12.78 -4.84 22.68
C LEU A 16 12.54 -5.08 21.17
N ASP A 17 13.54 -5.63 20.48
CA ASP A 17 13.42 -5.98 19.07
C ASP A 17 12.51 -7.20 18.87
N GLU A 18 12.54 -8.19 19.77
CA GLU A 18 11.66 -9.37 19.70
C GLU A 18 10.19 -9.02 19.96
N GLU A 19 9.90 -8.17 20.96
CA GLU A 19 8.54 -7.73 21.26
C GLU A 19 7.96 -6.93 20.09
N LYS A 20 8.74 -6.01 19.54
CA LYS A 20 8.34 -5.20 18.37
C LYS A 20 8.16 -6.07 17.13
N GLN A 21 9.04 -7.03 16.90
CA GLN A 21 8.89 -7.99 15.80
C GLN A 21 7.59 -8.79 15.93
N LYS A 22 7.27 -9.24 17.14
CA LYS A 22 6.04 -9.99 17.43
C LYS A 22 4.79 -9.13 17.20
N GLU A 23 4.79 -7.89 17.69
CA GLU A 23 3.70 -6.94 17.47
C GLU A 23 3.46 -6.68 15.98
N MET A 24 4.53 -6.39 15.23
CA MET A 24 4.47 -6.14 13.79
C MET A 24 3.97 -7.37 13.02
N SER A 25 4.42 -8.57 13.41
CA SER A 25 3.97 -9.83 12.81
C SER A 25 2.48 -10.06 13.05
N HIS A 26 2.00 -9.81 14.27
CA HIS A 26 0.59 -9.94 14.61
C HIS A 26 -0.28 -8.96 13.81
N ARG A 27 0.13 -7.68 13.75
CA ARG A 27 -0.56 -6.66 12.95
C ARG A 27 -0.61 -7.06 11.47
N TYR A 28 0.51 -7.52 10.92
CA TYR A 28 0.58 -7.98 9.53
C TYR A 28 -0.42 -9.12 9.26
N LEU A 29 -0.48 -10.13 10.12
CA LEU A 29 -1.38 -11.26 9.95
C LEU A 29 -2.85 -10.85 10.05
N SER A 30 -3.19 -9.99 11.02
CA SER A 30 -4.53 -9.44 11.17
C SER A 30 -4.96 -8.70 9.90
N LEU A 31 -4.08 -7.83 9.41
CA LEU A 31 -4.32 -7.05 8.21
C LEU A 31 -4.51 -7.95 6.98
N MET A 32 -3.61 -8.93 6.77
CA MET A 32 -3.73 -9.86 5.65
C MET A 32 -5.04 -10.65 5.71
N CYS A 33 -5.50 -11.04 6.90
CA CYS A 33 -6.80 -11.69 7.08
C CYS A 33 -7.97 -10.77 6.68
N GLN A 34 -7.92 -9.49 7.06
CA GLN A 34 -8.93 -8.51 6.64
C GLN A 34 -8.93 -8.30 5.12
N LEU A 35 -7.76 -8.13 4.51
CA LEU A 35 -7.64 -7.99 3.06
C LEU A 35 -8.13 -9.23 2.32
N GLN A 36 -7.84 -10.43 2.81
CA GLN A 36 -8.31 -11.68 2.21
C GLN A 36 -9.84 -11.77 2.23
N LYS A 37 -10.52 -11.27 3.27
CA LYS A 37 -11.99 -11.18 3.31
C LYS A 37 -12.56 -10.24 2.25
N LEU A 38 -11.79 -9.24 1.81
CA LEU A 38 -12.13 -8.36 0.69
C LEU A 38 -11.85 -9.01 -0.68
N GLY A 39 -11.27 -10.22 -0.69
CA GLY A 39 -10.87 -10.97 -1.87
C GLY A 39 -9.42 -10.77 -2.29
N TYR A 40 -8.59 -10.09 -1.48
CA TYR A 40 -7.17 -9.90 -1.79
C TYR A 40 -6.42 -11.23 -1.82
N ASN A 41 -5.68 -11.46 -2.90
CA ASN A 41 -4.84 -12.61 -3.13
C ASN A 41 -3.37 -12.18 -3.20
N ARG A 42 -2.57 -12.71 -2.27
CA ARG A 42 -1.14 -12.37 -2.12
C ARG A 42 -0.28 -12.82 -3.29
N ASP A 43 -0.72 -13.78 -4.09
CA ASP A 43 0.03 -14.29 -5.25
C ASP A 43 -0.31 -13.52 -6.54
N VAL A 44 -1.46 -12.84 -6.58
CA VAL A 44 -1.99 -12.19 -7.78
C VAL A 44 -1.90 -10.67 -7.68
N HIS A 45 -2.43 -10.10 -6.60
CA HIS A 45 -2.66 -8.66 -6.51
C HIS A 45 -1.39 -7.81 -6.36
N PRO A 46 -0.30 -8.26 -5.71
CA PRO A 46 0.98 -7.54 -5.77
C PRO A 46 1.48 -7.36 -7.20
N ILE A 47 1.55 -8.45 -7.97
CA ILE A 47 2.03 -8.44 -9.36
C ILE A 47 1.09 -7.58 -10.23
N PHE A 48 -0.21 -7.73 -10.05
CA PHE A 48 -1.20 -6.93 -10.76
C PHE A 48 -1.10 -5.42 -10.43
N SER A 49 -0.84 -5.06 -9.17
CA SER A 49 -0.66 -3.66 -8.76
C SER A 49 0.57 -3.03 -9.42
N GLU A 50 1.68 -3.78 -9.51
CA GLU A 50 2.89 -3.36 -10.20
C GLU A 50 2.62 -3.12 -11.69
N PHE A 51 1.92 -4.06 -12.33
CA PHE A 51 1.48 -3.90 -13.71
C PHE A 51 0.65 -2.61 -13.90
N LEU A 52 -0.31 -2.33 -13.02
CA LEU A 52 -1.12 -1.11 -13.11
C LEU A 52 -0.28 0.15 -12.98
N ILE A 53 0.67 0.19 -12.04
CA ILE A 53 1.55 1.33 -11.84
C ILE A 53 2.45 1.53 -13.06
N ASN A 54 2.99 0.46 -13.63
CA ASN A 54 3.84 0.53 -14.81
C ASN A 54 3.05 0.97 -16.07
N ALA A 55 1.82 0.49 -16.22
CA ALA A 55 0.98 0.80 -17.37
C ALA A 55 0.33 2.19 -17.29
N TYR A 56 -0.06 2.64 -16.10
CA TYR A 56 -0.89 3.83 -15.91
C TYR A 56 -0.29 4.91 -15.01
N GLY A 57 0.70 4.58 -14.18
CA GLY A 57 1.31 5.47 -13.19
C GLY A 57 2.39 6.41 -13.75
N ILE A 58 3.24 5.92 -14.66
CA ILE A 58 4.37 6.71 -15.20
C ILE A 58 3.88 7.81 -16.17
N LEU A 59 2.78 7.58 -16.88
CA LEU A 59 2.29 8.47 -17.94
C LEU A 59 1.50 9.70 -17.44
N LYS A 60 1.10 9.78 -16.17
CA LYS A 60 0.16 10.82 -15.69
C LYS A 60 0.66 11.72 -14.56
N GLN A 61 1.83 11.45 -13.98
CA GLN A 61 2.24 12.08 -12.71
C GLN A 61 2.64 13.57 -12.79
N ARG A 62 2.58 14.22 -13.97
CA ARG A 62 2.97 15.64 -14.10
C ARG A 62 1.84 16.67 -13.90
N ASP A 63 0.57 16.30 -14.04
CA ASP A 63 -0.56 17.27 -13.91
C ASP A 63 -1.62 16.93 -12.85
N LEU A 64 -1.44 15.84 -12.08
CA LEU A 64 -2.45 15.41 -11.11
C LEU A 64 -2.25 15.99 -9.69
N ARG A 65 -1.14 16.70 -9.44
CA ARG A 65 -0.72 17.20 -8.12
C ARG A 65 -1.53 18.37 -7.54
N GLY A 66 -2.81 18.47 -7.90
CA GLY A 66 -3.71 19.50 -7.39
C GLY A 66 -5.17 19.33 -7.79
N ASN A 67 -5.55 18.18 -8.36
CA ASN A 67 -6.91 18.01 -8.87
C ASN A 67 -7.81 17.33 -7.80
N PRO A 68 -8.87 18.01 -7.32
CA PRO A 68 -9.71 17.53 -6.22
C PRO A 68 -10.46 16.22 -6.56
N ILE A 69 -10.52 15.83 -7.83
CA ILE A 69 -11.10 14.56 -8.29
C ILE A 69 -10.37 13.35 -7.68
N TYR A 70 -9.06 13.46 -7.40
CA TYR A 70 -8.28 12.38 -6.80
C TYR A 70 -8.37 12.35 -5.27
N SER A 71 -8.92 13.39 -4.63
CA SER A 71 -9.05 13.44 -3.17
C SER A 71 -10.25 12.66 -2.62
N ASN A 72 -11.19 12.25 -3.50
CA ASN A 72 -12.42 11.57 -3.09
C ASN A 72 -12.52 10.17 -3.69
N GLN A 73 -12.74 9.16 -2.83
CA GLN A 73 -12.89 7.75 -3.20
C GLN A 73 -13.98 7.53 -4.26
N VAL A 74 -15.12 8.24 -4.16
CA VAL A 74 -16.23 8.09 -5.10
C VAL A 74 -15.84 8.53 -6.51
N SER A 75 -15.16 9.68 -6.61
CA SER A 75 -14.68 10.24 -7.88
C SER A 75 -13.62 9.35 -8.51
N LEU A 76 -12.70 8.83 -7.70
CA LEU A 76 -11.68 7.89 -8.15
C LEU A 76 -12.28 6.59 -8.67
N ARG A 77 -13.28 6.05 -7.97
CA ARG A 77 -13.99 4.84 -8.41
C ARG A 77 -14.68 5.04 -9.77
N LYS A 78 -15.34 6.19 -9.97
CA LYS A 78 -15.94 6.55 -11.26
C LYS A 78 -14.88 6.65 -12.36
N MET A 79 -13.74 7.26 -12.06
CA MET A 79 -12.63 7.35 -13.01
C MET A 79 -12.14 5.97 -13.42
N VAL A 80 -11.86 5.10 -12.44
CA VAL A 80 -11.41 3.71 -12.68
C VAL A 80 -12.38 2.98 -13.61
N ILE A 81 -13.68 3.09 -13.37
CA ILE A 81 -14.72 2.50 -14.24
C ILE A 81 -14.63 3.03 -15.67
N ASN A 82 -14.37 4.32 -15.86
CA ASN A 82 -14.32 4.95 -17.18
C ASN A 82 -13.04 4.65 -17.96
N ILE A 83 -11.90 4.43 -17.29
CA ILE A 83 -10.59 4.29 -17.95
C ILE A 83 -10.09 2.85 -18.04
N MET A 84 -10.57 1.95 -17.18
CA MET A 84 -10.04 0.60 -17.09
C MET A 84 -10.69 -0.33 -18.11
N PRO A 85 -9.89 -1.14 -18.82
CA PRO A 85 -10.42 -2.26 -19.59
C PRO A 85 -11.22 -3.20 -18.69
N ALA A 86 -12.36 -3.71 -19.20
CA ALA A 86 -13.27 -4.56 -18.44
C ALA A 86 -12.58 -5.77 -17.78
N LYS A 87 -11.56 -6.34 -18.45
CA LYS A 87 -10.77 -7.47 -17.94
C LYS A 87 -9.98 -7.17 -16.66
N PHE A 88 -9.67 -5.92 -16.38
CA PHE A 88 -8.88 -5.49 -15.22
C PHE A 88 -9.71 -4.79 -14.15
N LEU A 89 -10.93 -4.37 -14.52
CA LEU A 89 -11.77 -3.53 -13.67
C LEU A 89 -12.04 -4.14 -12.30
N ARG A 90 -12.31 -5.45 -12.23
CA ARG A 90 -12.59 -6.15 -10.97
C ARG A 90 -11.43 -6.03 -9.99
N ASP A 91 -10.24 -6.42 -10.41
CA ASP A 91 -9.06 -6.42 -9.54
C ASP A 91 -8.62 -5.00 -9.19
N THR A 92 -8.76 -4.04 -10.12
CA THR A 92 -8.47 -2.62 -9.82
C THR A 92 -9.42 -2.05 -8.77
N LEU A 93 -10.72 -2.37 -8.86
CA LEU A 93 -11.70 -1.94 -7.86
C LEU A 93 -11.48 -2.62 -6.50
N LEU A 94 -11.06 -3.88 -6.50
CA LEU A 94 -10.68 -4.60 -5.29
C LEU A 94 -9.50 -3.93 -4.60
N LEU A 95 -8.44 -3.62 -5.35
CA LEU A 95 -7.28 -2.89 -4.84
C LEU A 95 -7.67 -1.52 -4.27
N LEU A 96 -8.54 -0.78 -4.96
CA LEU A 96 -9.06 0.48 -4.46
C LEU A 96 -9.78 0.31 -3.12
N ASN A 97 -10.63 -0.70 -2.98
CA ASN A 97 -11.29 -1.00 -1.70
C ASN A 97 -10.28 -1.34 -0.60
N CYS A 98 -9.26 -2.15 -0.90
CA CYS A 98 -8.20 -2.49 0.05
C CYS A 98 -7.46 -1.24 0.55
N LEU A 99 -7.11 -0.33 -0.36
CA LEU A 99 -6.44 0.92 0.01
C LEU A 99 -7.32 1.80 0.89
N CYS A 100 -8.63 1.86 0.63
CA CYS A 100 -9.57 2.61 1.47
C CYS A 100 -9.74 2.02 2.87
N GLU A 101 -9.78 0.69 2.97
CA GLU A 101 -9.80 -0.01 4.26
C GLU A 101 -8.53 0.24 5.06
N LEU A 102 -7.36 0.19 4.40
CA LEU A 102 -6.07 0.55 5.00
C LEU A 102 -6.04 2.00 5.50
N SER A 103 -6.48 2.95 4.67
CA SER A 103 -6.57 4.36 5.02
C SER A 103 -7.47 4.59 6.24
N ARG A 104 -8.59 3.87 6.33
CA ARG A 104 -9.50 3.92 7.48
C ARG A 104 -8.85 3.35 8.74
N GLU A 105 -8.18 2.20 8.64
CA GLU A 105 -7.51 1.55 9.77
C GLU A 105 -6.33 2.37 10.30
N ASP A 106 -5.54 2.97 9.41
CA ASP A 106 -4.40 3.80 9.77
C ASP A 106 -4.79 5.23 10.21
N GLY A 107 -6.05 5.63 10.05
CA GLY A 107 -6.54 6.99 10.33
C GLY A 107 -5.89 8.06 9.44
N LYS A 108 -5.30 7.66 8.30
CA LYS A 108 -4.57 8.53 7.39
C LYS A 108 -5.36 8.74 6.11
N PRO A 109 -5.25 9.91 5.46
CA PRO A 109 -5.86 10.09 4.15
C PRO A 109 -5.24 9.11 3.14
N LEU A 110 -6.08 8.55 2.27
CA LEU A 110 -5.66 7.68 1.16
C LEU A 110 -4.59 8.33 0.28
N PHE A 111 -4.66 9.66 0.17
CA PHE A 111 -3.69 10.51 -0.51
C PHE A 111 -3.15 11.51 0.50
N ALA A 112 -1.99 11.19 1.09
CA ALA A 112 -1.18 12.16 1.82
C ALA A 112 -0.31 12.89 0.78
N TRP A 113 -0.58 14.19 0.59
CA TRP A 113 0.19 15.05 -0.30
C TRP A 113 1.18 15.88 0.52
#